data_AF-A0AAV3UNI7-F1
#
_entry.id   AF-A0AAV3UNI7-F1
#
_cell.length_a   1.000
_cell.length_b   1.000
_cell.length_c   1.000
_cell.angle_alpha   90.00
_cell.angle_beta   90.00
_cell.angle_gamma   90.00
#
_symmetry.space_group_name_H-M   'P 1'
#
loop_
_entity.id
_entity.type
_entity.pdbx_description
1 polymer ?
#
loop_
_entity_poly.entity_id
_entity_poly.type
_entity_poly.pdbx_seq_one_letter_code
_entity_poly.pdbx_strand_id
1 'polypeptide(L)'
;MTPVESDSIRFGEIDVPIRPCIGTIGVAPADESYTTLVPHDHGGNLDTTDMTGGTTAYFPVFQEGAMLAMGDSKAAMADGEMCGTGAEIGTDIDVTVTVLSDPAFELSRPVVETAEAWKTIASAETLKAACRLANEDAIALLATEHGFDETDAHLFSSLVGGLEISQVVDPLVTVRNSIPKRYLSSPF
;
A
#
# COMPACT_ATOMS: atom_id res chain seq x y z
N MET A 1 -4.76 -9.68 25.76
CA MET A 1 -3.57 -9.99 24.94
C MET A 1 -2.35 -9.63 25.77
N THR A 2 -1.27 -10.40 25.70
CA THR A 2 -0.03 -10.06 26.42
C THR A 2 0.70 -8.97 25.63
N PRO A 3 1.08 -7.84 26.22
CA PRO A 3 1.84 -6.80 25.52
C PRO A 3 3.15 -7.36 24.97
N VAL A 4 3.51 -6.95 23.76
CA VAL A 4 4.84 -7.22 23.22
C VAL A 4 5.77 -6.13 23.75
N GLU A 5 6.54 -6.45 24.80
CA GLU A 5 7.46 -5.51 25.46
C GLU A 5 8.89 -5.55 24.88
N SER A 6 9.11 -6.36 23.85
CA SER A 6 10.39 -6.57 23.17
C SER A 6 10.43 -5.80 21.84
N ASP A 7 11.64 -5.47 21.37
CA ASP A 7 11.90 -4.92 20.03
C ASP A 7 12.03 -6.02 18.95
N SER A 8 11.90 -7.28 19.36
CA SER A 8 12.07 -8.45 18.52
C SER A 8 11.16 -9.61 18.95
N ILE A 9 10.83 -10.48 17.98
CA ILE A 9 10.22 -11.78 18.20
C ILE A 9 11.28 -12.89 18.06
N ARG A 10 11.14 -13.97 18.82
CA ARG A 10 12.10 -15.08 18.81
C ARG A 10 11.66 -16.21 17.88
N PHE A 11 12.44 -16.49 16.84
CA PHE A 11 12.29 -17.65 15.98
C PHE A 11 13.36 -18.69 16.31
N GLY A 12 13.04 -19.63 17.20
CA GLY A 12 14.02 -20.57 17.75
C GLY A 12 15.06 -19.88 18.62
N GLU A 13 16.28 -19.74 18.13
CA GLU A 13 17.38 -19.00 18.79
C GLU A 13 17.75 -17.69 18.07
N ILE A 14 16.98 -17.33 17.04
CA ILE A 14 17.23 -16.14 16.23
C ILE A 14 16.21 -15.07 16.63
N ASP A 15 16.70 -13.85 16.86
CA ASP A 15 15.85 -12.68 17.09
C ASP A 15 15.52 -12.01 15.75
N VAL A 16 14.23 -11.80 15.51
CA VAL A 16 13.70 -11.11 14.33
C VAL A 16 13.16 -9.75 14.79
N PRO A 17 13.67 -8.63 14.26
CA PRO A 17 13.21 -7.30 14.65
C PRO A 17 11.72 -7.11 14.38
N ILE A 18 11.02 -6.49 15.32
CA ILE A 18 9.64 -6.07 15.18
C ILE A 18 9.60 -4.79 14.35
N ARG A 19 8.93 -4.87 13.21
CA ARG A 19 8.62 -3.75 12.31
C ARG A 19 7.15 -3.88 11.94
N PRO A 20 6.24 -3.35 12.77
CA PRO A 20 4.83 -3.63 12.61
C PRO A 20 4.29 -3.05 11.30
N CYS A 21 3.41 -3.77 10.63
CA CYS A 21 2.63 -3.24 9.52
C CYS A 21 1.18 -3.69 9.62
N ILE A 22 0.28 -2.90 9.03
CA ILE A 22 -1.14 -3.19 8.89
C ILE A 22 -1.31 -3.94 7.57
N GLY A 23 -1.68 -5.22 7.63
CA GLY A 23 -1.87 -6.03 6.43
C GLY A 23 -3.14 -5.69 5.67
N THR A 24 -4.26 -5.62 6.41
CA THR A 24 -5.55 -5.23 5.87
C THR A 24 -5.89 -3.79 6.23
N ILE A 25 -5.98 -2.90 5.24
CA ILE A 25 -6.46 -1.52 5.40
C ILE A 25 -7.15 -1.05 4.12
N GLY A 26 -8.32 -0.43 4.25
CA GLY A 26 -9.04 0.07 3.09
C GLY A 26 -10.35 0.76 3.46
N VAL A 27 -10.97 1.31 2.44
CA VAL A 27 -12.30 1.91 2.51
C VAL A 27 -13.32 0.95 1.92
N ALA A 28 -14.61 1.18 2.14
CA ALA A 28 -15.59 0.34 1.51
C ALA A 28 -15.68 0.59 -0.01
N PRO A 29 -15.88 -0.47 -0.83
CA PRO A 29 -16.11 -0.36 -2.26
C PRO A 29 -17.48 0.27 -2.59
N ALA A 30 -17.73 0.57 -3.87
CA ALA A 30 -18.95 1.23 -4.33
C ALA A 30 -20.23 0.38 -4.15
N ASP A 31 -20.26 -0.83 -4.70
CA ASP A 31 -21.52 -1.61 -4.82
C ASP A 31 -21.39 -3.10 -4.41
N GLU A 32 -20.18 -3.61 -4.20
CA GLU A 32 -19.93 -5.04 -3.90
C GLU A 32 -19.47 -5.27 -2.45
N SER A 33 -19.53 -6.51 -1.99
CA SER A 33 -18.92 -6.92 -0.72
C SER A 33 -17.83 -7.94 -0.99
N TYR A 34 -16.62 -7.63 -0.54
CA TYR A 34 -15.46 -8.50 -0.68
C TYR A 34 -15.12 -9.15 0.66
N THR A 35 -14.59 -10.37 0.58
CA THR A 35 -13.92 -10.96 1.74
C THR A 35 -12.71 -10.10 2.11
N THR A 36 -12.40 -9.96 3.39
CA THR A 36 -11.24 -9.19 3.84
C THR A 36 -9.91 -9.81 3.39
N LEU A 37 -9.90 -11.06 2.93
CA LEU A 37 -8.71 -11.78 2.44
C LEU A 37 -8.26 -11.36 1.02
N VAL A 38 -9.05 -10.56 0.30
CA VAL A 38 -8.74 -10.23 -1.10
C VAL A 38 -8.50 -8.72 -1.22
N PRO A 39 -7.32 -8.29 -1.65
CA PRO A 39 -7.09 -6.89 -1.92
C PRO A 39 -7.71 -6.44 -3.24
N HIS A 40 -8.20 -5.21 -3.29
CA HIS A 40 -8.81 -4.59 -4.47
C HIS A 40 -8.42 -3.09 -4.54
N ASP A 41 -9.02 -2.37 -5.48
CA ASP A 41 -8.79 -0.92 -5.68
C ASP A 41 -9.22 -0.06 -4.46
N HIS A 42 -10.00 -0.62 -3.52
CA HIS A 42 -10.37 0.02 -2.25
C HIS A 42 -9.39 -0.21 -1.09
N GLY A 43 -8.29 -0.93 -1.34
CA GLY A 43 -7.40 -1.45 -0.30
C GLY A 43 -7.72 -2.91 0.01
N GLY A 44 -7.98 -3.22 1.27
CA GLY A 44 -8.18 -4.61 1.72
C GLY A 44 -6.86 -5.22 2.16
N ASN A 45 -6.67 -6.53 1.95
CA ASN A 45 -5.47 -7.25 2.38
C ASN A 45 -4.26 -6.97 1.48
N LEU A 46 -3.68 -5.79 1.64
CA LEU A 46 -2.59 -5.31 0.77
C LEU A 46 -1.24 -5.92 1.13
N ASP A 47 -1.06 -6.34 2.39
CA ASP A 47 0.19 -6.84 2.97
C ASP A 47 1.43 -6.11 2.46
N THR A 48 1.32 -4.78 2.56
CA THR A 48 2.35 -3.85 2.12
C THR A 48 3.12 -3.38 3.33
N THR A 49 4.41 -3.70 3.38
CA THR A 49 5.29 -3.41 4.53
C THR A 49 5.39 -1.91 4.86
N ASP A 50 5.11 -1.03 3.89
CA ASP A 50 5.05 0.43 4.08
C ASP A 50 3.74 0.93 4.75
N MET A 51 2.74 0.07 4.98
CA MET A 51 1.54 0.40 5.76
C MET A 51 1.85 0.35 7.26
N THR A 52 2.60 1.32 7.74
CA THR A 52 3.18 1.35 9.08
C THR A 52 3.14 2.75 9.70
N GLY A 53 3.50 2.86 10.98
CA GLY A 53 3.62 4.15 11.65
C GLY A 53 4.61 5.09 10.94
N GLY A 54 4.22 6.35 10.78
CA GLY A 54 5.04 7.37 10.11
C GLY A 54 4.85 7.44 8.59
N THR A 55 3.98 6.61 8.00
CA THR A 55 3.53 6.74 6.61
C THR A 55 2.11 7.30 6.53
N THR A 56 1.74 7.80 5.36
CA THR A 56 0.36 8.26 5.08
C THR A 56 -0.18 7.46 3.91
N ALA A 57 -1.33 6.80 4.10
CA ALA A 57 -2.01 6.07 3.04
C ALA A 57 -3.20 6.89 2.52
N TYR A 58 -3.32 6.96 1.20
CA TYR A 58 -4.37 7.65 0.48
C TYR A 58 -5.24 6.61 -0.21
N PHE A 59 -6.55 6.74 -0.02
CA PHE A 59 -7.54 5.83 -0.60
C PHE A 59 -8.57 6.63 -1.41
N PRO A 60 -8.93 6.16 -2.61
CA PRO A 60 -10.10 6.68 -3.31
C PRO A 60 -11.38 6.42 -2.52
N VAL A 61 -12.28 7.39 -2.41
CA VAL A 61 -13.54 7.26 -1.65
C VAL A 61 -14.67 6.87 -2.61
N PHE A 62 -15.20 5.66 -2.44
CA PHE A 62 -16.27 5.13 -3.31
C PHE A 62 -17.68 5.35 -2.78
N GLN A 63 -17.84 5.60 -1.48
CA GLN A 63 -19.13 5.84 -0.85
C GLN A 63 -19.03 6.81 0.33
N GLU A 64 -20.16 7.37 0.73
CA GLU A 64 -20.25 8.37 1.79
C GLU A 64 -19.59 7.89 3.09
N GLY A 65 -18.77 8.76 3.68
CA GLY A 65 -18.04 8.47 4.92
C GLY A 65 -16.83 7.55 4.76
N ALA A 66 -16.54 7.07 3.53
CA ALA A 66 -15.47 6.12 3.18
C ALA A 66 -15.56 4.74 3.86
N MET A 67 -16.07 4.65 5.10
CA MET A 67 -16.18 3.42 5.88
C MET A 67 -14.82 2.72 6.05
N LEU A 68 -13.79 3.49 6.41
CA LEU A 68 -12.43 3.01 6.66
C LEU A 68 -12.43 1.87 7.70
N ALA A 69 -11.77 0.77 7.36
CA ALA A 69 -11.52 -0.36 8.24
C ALA A 69 -10.07 -0.82 8.11
N MET A 70 -9.53 -1.38 9.18
CA MET A 70 -8.17 -1.91 9.22
C MET A 70 -8.01 -3.00 10.28
N GLY A 71 -7.02 -3.86 10.09
CA GLY A 71 -6.70 -4.96 10.98
C GLY A 71 -5.55 -5.80 10.43
N ASP A 72 -5.50 -7.06 10.86
CA ASP A 72 -4.54 -8.04 10.36
C ASP A 72 -3.08 -7.55 10.43
N SER A 73 -2.69 -7.14 11.64
CA SER A 73 -1.39 -6.54 11.89
C SER A 73 -0.33 -7.61 12.08
N LYS A 74 0.81 -7.41 11.42
CA LYS A 74 1.99 -8.25 11.54
C LYS A 74 3.05 -7.53 12.36
N ALA A 75 3.62 -8.19 13.36
CA ALA A 75 4.78 -7.67 14.11
C ALA A 75 6.04 -7.65 13.24
N ALA A 76 6.16 -8.62 12.35
CA ALA A 76 7.23 -8.73 11.37
C ALA A 76 6.70 -9.46 10.14
N MET A 77 6.94 -8.87 8.97
CA MET A 77 6.63 -9.43 7.67
C MET A 77 7.65 -8.90 6.67
N ALA A 78 8.00 -9.70 5.67
CA ALA A 78 8.85 -9.28 4.57
C ALA A 78 8.05 -9.27 3.27
N ASP A 79 8.48 -8.44 2.33
CA ASP A 79 7.91 -8.39 0.98
C ASP A 79 7.82 -9.80 0.36
N GLY A 80 6.64 -10.09 -0.20
CA GLY A 80 6.25 -11.37 -0.76
C GLY A 80 5.43 -12.25 0.18
N GLU A 81 5.55 -12.06 1.50
CA GLU A 81 4.83 -12.83 2.52
C GLU A 81 4.85 -14.35 2.27
N MET A 82 6.03 -14.88 1.95
CA MET A 82 6.17 -16.15 1.21
C MET A 82 5.57 -17.40 1.85
N CYS A 83 5.28 -17.41 3.16
CA CYS A 83 4.61 -18.53 3.82
C CYS A 83 3.08 -18.37 3.97
N GLY A 84 2.51 -17.28 3.44
CA GLY A 84 1.08 -16.97 3.51
C GLY A 84 0.64 -16.23 4.78
N THR A 85 1.58 -15.72 5.57
CA THR A 85 1.32 -14.99 6.82
C THR A 85 2.62 -14.32 7.29
N GLY A 86 2.51 -13.29 8.11
CA GLY A 86 3.62 -12.78 8.93
C GLY A 86 3.55 -13.24 10.38
N ALA A 87 4.24 -12.52 11.25
CA ALA A 87 4.09 -12.72 12.69
C ALA A 87 2.83 -12.00 13.19
N GLU A 88 1.66 -12.65 13.07
CA GLU A 88 0.37 -12.07 13.42
C GLU A 88 0.26 -11.64 14.88
N ILE A 89 -0.24 -10.43 15.11
CA ILE A 89 -0.44 -9.84 16.43
C ILE A 89 -1.73 -9.03 16.49
N GLY A 90 -2.24 -8.87 17.71
CA GLY A 90 -3.19 -7.80 17.98
C GLY A 90 -2.46 -6.50 18.31
N THR A 91 -3.00 -5.39 17.80
CA THR A 91 -2.33 -4.09 17.81
C THR A 91 -3.34 -2.99 18.11
N ASP A 92 -2.93 -1.98 18.88
CA ASP A 92 -3.64 -0.70 18.97
C ASP A 92 -3.12 0.22 17.86
N ILE A 93 -4.02 0.73 17.02
CA ILE A 93 -3.67 1.54 15.85
C ILE A 93 -4.20 2.96 16.04
N ASP A 94 -3.27 3.92 16.17
CA ASP A 94 -3.59 5.35 16.23
C ASP A 94 -3.41 5.99 14.85
N VAL A 95 -4.51 6.48 14.26
CA VAL A 95 -4.50 7.16 12.96
C VAL A 95 -5.15 8.54 13.02
N THR A 96 -4.69 9.44 12.15
CA THR A 96 -5.41 10.68 11.82
C THR A 96 -6.04 10.51 10.44
N VAL A 97 -7.34 10.82 10.34
CA VAL A 97 -8.09 10.72 9.08
C VAL A 97 -8.43 12.12 8.59
N THR A 98 -8.05 12.42 7.34
CA THR A 98 -8.35 13.68 6.66
C THR A 98 -9.05 13.39 5.34
N VAL A 99 -10.12 14.11 5.05
CA VAL A 99 -10.80 14.04 3.75
C VAL A 99 -10.21 15.09 2.82
N LEU A 100 -9.74 14.67 1.64
CA LEU A 100 -9.30 15.56 0.58
C LEU A 100 -10.47 15.82 -0.38
N SER A 101 -11.00 17.04 -0.39
CA SER A 101 -12.23 17.37 -1.12
C SER A 101 -12.02 17.77 -2.59
N ASP A 102 -10.79 18.17 -2.94
CA ASP A 102 -10.41 18.65 -4.27
C ASP A 102 -8.93 18.34 -4.50
N PRO A 103 -8.55 17.05 -4.61
CA PRO A 103 -7.17 16.68 -4.86
C PRO A 103 -6.76 17.08 -6.29
N ALA A 104 -5.49 17.48 -6.49
CA ALA A 104 -5.02 17.80 -7.85
C ALA A 104 -5.03 16.59 -8.79
N PHE A 105 -5.04 15.39 -8.21
CA PHE A 105 -5.12 14.12 -8.92
C PHE A 105 -6.14 13.18 -8.25
N GLU A 106 -7.05 12.62 -9.06
CA GLU A 106 -8.01 11.62 -8.60
C GLU A 106 -7.38 10.23 -8.60
N LEU A 107 -7.30 9.62 -7.42
CA LEU A 107 -6.80 8.26 -7.29
C LEU A 107 -7.81 7.23 -7.80
N SER A 108 -7.31 6.20 -8.48
CA SER A 108 -8.07 4.98 -8.77
C SER A 108 -7.78 3.84 -7.80
N ARG A 109 -6.62 3.88 -7.12
CA ARG A 109 -6.11 2.83 -6.23
C ARG A 109 -5.35 3.42 -5.04
N PRO A 110 -5.03 2.62 -4.01
CA PRO A 110 -4.28 3.12 -2.87
C PRO A 110 -2.89 3.60 -3.24
N VAL A 111 -2.44 4.66 -2.56
CA VAL A 111 -1.07 5.16 -2.62
C VAL A 111 -0.55 5.32 -1.20
N VAL A 112 0.69 4.94 -0.95
CA VAL A 112 1.35 5.19 0.34
C VAL A 112 2.50 6.17 0.17
N GLU A 113 2.49 7.21 1.01
CA GLU A 113 3.56 8.19 1.16
C GLU A 113 4.42 7.80 2.36
N THR A 114 5.69 7.52 2.08
CA THR A 114 6.72 7.29 3.08
C THR A 114 7.54 8.57 3.31
N ALA A 115 8.57 8.49 4.15
CA ALA A 115 9.53 9.58 4.30
C ALA A 115 10.31 9.89 3.00
N GLU A 116 10.50 8.89 2.13
CA GLU A 116 11.43 8.97 0.99
C GLU A 116 10.75 8.86 -0.37
N ALA A 117 9.59 8.21 -0.44
CA ALA A 117 8.91 7.89 -1.70
C ALA A 117 7.38 7.92 -1.60
N TRP A 118 6.75 8.18 -2.74
CA TRP A 118 5.35 7.84 -3.02
C TRP A 118 5.30 6.48 -3.67
N LYS A 119 4.37 5.62 -3.25
CA LYS A 119 4.24 4.27 -3.81
C LYS A 119 2.80 3.99 -4.21
N THR A 120 2.55 3.88 -5.51
CA THR A 120 1.24 3.44 -6.03
C THR A 120 1.10 1.94 -5.81
N ILE A 121 -0.06 1.48 -5.37
CA ILE A 121 -0.28 0.08 -4.99
C ILE A 121 -1.39 -0.49 -5.87
N ALA A 122 -1.16 -1.66 -6.45
CA ALA A 122 -2.18 -2.35 -7.23
C ALA A 122 -2.17 -3.85 -6.96
N SER A 123 -3.37 -4.43 -7.00
CA SER A 123 -3.60 -5.85 -6.84
C SER A 123 -4.25 -6.45 -8.07
N ALA A 124 -3.84 -7.65 -8.47
CA ALA A 124 -4.40 -8.32 -9.64
C ALA A 124 -4.18 -9.85 -9.58
N GLU A 125 -4.83 -10.58 -10.47
CA GLU A 125 -4.73 -12.06 -10.53
C GLU A 125 -3.31 -12.56 -10.81
N THR A 126 -2.45 -11.73 -11.42
CA THR A 126 -1.07 -12.10 -11.76
C THR A 126 -0.11 -10.99 -11.41
N LEU A 127 1.13 -11.37 -11.07
CA LEU A 127 2.19 -10.42 -10.75
C LEU A 127 2.42 -9.44 -11.91
N LYS A 128 2.40 -9.94 -13.15
CA LYS A 128 2.54 -9.09 -14.34
C LYS A 128 1.42 -8.06 -14.45
N ALA A 129 0.18 -8.44 -14.15
CA ALA A 129 -0.95 -7.51 -14.18
C ALA A 129 -0.84 -6.47 -13.05
N ALA A 130 -0.48 -6.88 -11.84
CA ALA A 130 -0.28 -5.98 -10.70
C ALA A 130 0.85 -4.98 -10.97
N CYS A 131 2.01 -5.43 -11.49
CA CYS A 131 3.10 -4.56 -11.92
C CYS A 131 2.66 -3.54 -12.96
N ARG A 132 1.84 -3.96 -13.93
CA ARG A 132 1.34 -3.07 -14.98
C ARG A 132 0.46 -1.98 -14.37
N LEU A 133 -0.50 -2.34 -13.54
CA LEU A 133 -1.43 -1.38 -12.91
C LEU A 133 -0.70 -0.40 -11.99
N ALA A 134 0.17 -0.89 -11.10
CA ALA A 134 0.96 -0.03 -10.22
C ALA A 134 1.82 0.96 -11.02
N ASN A 135 2.39 0.52 -12.15
CA ASN A 135 3.16 1.38 -13.03
C ASN A 135 2.29 2.38 -13.82
N GLU A 136 1.13 1.97 -14.31
CA GLU A 136 0.16 2.86 -14.97
C GLU A 136 -0.27 4.00 -14.02
N ASP A 137 -0.54 3.68 -12.75
CA ASP A 137 -0.89 4.69 -11.74
C ASP A 137 0.30 5.65 -11.47
N ALA A 138 1.53 5.13 -11.40
CA ALA A 138 2.72 5.96 -11.21
C ALA A 138 2.99 6.88 -12.41
N ILE A 139 2.76 6.39 -13.64
CA ILE A 139 2.86 7.19 -14.86
C ILE A 139 1.84 8.32 -14.84
N ALA A 140 0.61 8.06 -14.43
CA ALA A 140 -0.44 9.07 -14.34
C ALA A 140 -0.10 10.19 -13.34
N LEU A 141 0.49 9.82 -12.19
CA LEU A 141 1.00 10.80 -11.22
C LEU A 141 2.13 11.65 -11.80
N LEU A 142 3.12 11.03 -12.42
CA LEU A 142 4.25 11.74 -13.04
C LEU A 142 3.80 12.64 -14.20
N ALA A 143 2.85 12.18 -15.02
CA ALA A 143 2.29 12.96 -16.11
C ALA A 143 1.62 14.23 -15.57
N THR A 144 0.83 14.10 -14.50
CA THR A 144 0.12 15.21 -13.87
C THR A 144 1.08 16.21 -13.24
N GLU A 145 2.04 15.75 -12.43
CA GLU A 145 3.00 16.61 -11.73
C GLU A 145 3.87 17.43 -12.70
N HIS A 146 4.36 16.80 -13.79
CA HIS A 146 5.34 17.42 -14.70
C HIS A 146 4.71 17.97 -15.98
N GLY A 147 3.41 17.78 -16.20
CA GLY A 147 2.73 18.13 -17.45
C GLY A 147 3.24 17.35 -18.66
N PHE A 148 3.70 16.12 -18.45
CA PHE A 148 4.21 15.26 -19.52
C PHE A 148 3.08 14.67 -20.35
N ASP A 149 3.38 14.40 -21.63
CA ASP A 149 2.55 13.49 -22.40
C ASP A 149 2.78 12.03 -21.97
N GLU A 150 1.96 11.11 -22.49
CA GLU A 150 2.04 9.70 -22.16
C GLU A 150 3.43 9.11 -22.44
N THR A 151 4.07 9.49 -23.55
CA THR A 151 5.37 8.91 -23.94
C THR A 151 6.46 9.38 -22.99
N ASP A 152 6.52 10.67 -22.70
CA ASP A 152 7.50 11.24 -21.78
C ASP A 152 7.29 10.71 -20.35
N ALA A 153 6.04 10.58 -19.89
CA ALA A 153 5.74 10.01 -18.58
C ALA A 153 6.15 8.52 -18.48
N HIS A 154 5.92 7.73 -19.53
CA HIS A 154 6.38 6.34 -19.61
C HIS A 154 7.91 6.25 -19.55
N LEU A 155 8.61 7.07 -20.35
CA LEU A 155 10.07 7.10 -20.37
C LEU A 155 10.62 7.52 -19.00
N PHE A 156 10.04 8.56 -18.39
CA PHE A 156 10.48 9.06 -17.10
C PHE A 156 10.23 8.05 -15.98
N SER A 157 9.05 7.41 -15.95
CA SER A 157 8.74 6.35 -14.98
C SER A 157 9.78 5.23 -15.03
N SER A 158 10.26 4.84 -16.22
CA SER A 158 11.32 3.83 -16.36
C SER A 158 12.67 4.26 -15.75
N LEU A 159 12.93 5.56 -15.63
CA LEU A 159 14.17 6.10 -15.07
C LEU A 159 14.10 6.28 -13.54
N VAL A 160 12.92 6.50 -12.99
CA VAL A 160 12.76 6.90 -11.57
C VAL A 160 11.88 5.97 -10.74
N GLY A 161 11.07 5.13 -11.38
CA GLY A 161 10.20 4.16 -10.75
C GLY A 161 10.90 2.85 -10.41
N GLY A 162 10.55 2.31 -9.25
CA GLY A 162 11.01 1.01 -8.76
C GLY A 162 9.84 0.14 -8.33
N LEU A 163 9.54 -0.89 -9.11
CA LEU A 163 8.55 -1.90 -8.72
C LEU A 163 9.07 -2.72 -7.53
N GLU A 164 8.24 -2.85 -6.51
CA GLU A 164 8.46 -3.60 -5.28
C GLU A 164 7.28 -4.54 -5.06
N ILE A 165 7.53 -5.75 -4.56
CA ILE A 165 6.47 -6.73 -4.27
C ILE A 165 5.93 -6.46 -2.87
N SER A 166 4.61 -6.48 -2.70
CA SER A 166 3.99 -6.48 -1.37
C SER A 166 3.74 -7.91 -0.91
N GLN A 167 2.85 -8.65 -1.59
CA GLN A 167 2.61 -10.08 -1.35
C GLN A 167 2.32 -10.83 -2.65
N VAL A 168 2.51 -12.16 -2.62
CA VAL A 168 2.19 -13.07 -3.75
C VAL A 168 1.42 -14.32 -3.32
N VAL A 169 0.73 -14.26 -2.18
CA VAL A 169 0.15 -15.43 -1.49
C VAL A 169 -1.38 -15.36 -1.34
N ASP A 170 -1.95 -14.18 -1.50
CA ASP A 170 -3.40 -13.98 -1.48
C ASP A 170 -4.07 -14.34 -2.83
N PRO A 171 -5.42 -14.37 -2.89
CA PRO A 171 -6.12 -14.65 -4.14
C PRO A 171 -5.80 -13.66 -5.27
N LEU A 172 -5.45 -12.41 -4.93
CA LEU A 172 -4.85 -11.44 -5.85
C LEU A 172 -3.50 -11.04 -5.29
N VAL A 173 -2.49 -10.93 -6.16
CA VAL A 173 -1.14 -10.50 -5.75
C VAL A 173 -1.02 -8.99 -5.74
N THR A 174 -0.23 -8.43 -4.83
CA THR A 174 -0.08 -6.98 -4.65
C THR A 174 1.35 -6.53 -4.95
N VAL A 175 1.47 -5.48 -5.77
CA VAL A 175 2.72 -4.83 -6.15
C VAL A 175 2.59 -3.34 -5.90
N ARG A 176 3.70 -2.68 -5.59
CA ARG A 176 3.77 -1.23 -5.52
C ARG A 176 4.87 -0.68 -6.43
N ASN A 177 4.71 0.55 -6.93
CA ASN A 177 5.75 1.23 -7.70
C ASN A 177 6.23 2.47 -6.94
N SER A 178 7.49 2.46 -6.53
CA SER A 178 8.12 3.46 -5.68
C SER A 178 8.72 4.59 -6.51
N ILE A 179 8.29 5.82 -6.24
CA ILE A 179 8.75 7.06 -6.87
C ILE A 179 9.36 7.96 -5.79
N PRO A 180 10.67 8.32 -5.88
CA PRO A 180 11.29 9.20 -4.91
C PRO A 180 10.56 10.55 -4.78
N LYS A 181 10.34 11.03 -3.56
CA LYS A 181 9.57 12.26 -3.27
C LYS A 181 10.08 13.51 -4.00
N ARG A 182 11.36 13.56 -4.35
CA ARG A 182 11.90 14.69 -5.13
C ARG A 182 11.27 14.86 -6.52
N TYR A 183 10.50 13.88 -6.99
CA TYR A 183 9.81 13.90 -8.29
C TYR A 183 8.28 14.03 -8.19
N LEU A 184 7.70 14.07 -6.99
CA LEU A 184 6.25 14.19 -6.77
C LEU A 184 5.96 15.05 -5.54
N SER A 185 5.12 16.06 -5.69
CA SER A 185 4.69 16.92 -4.58
C SER A 185 3.61 16.23 -3.72
N SER A 186 3.39 16.73 -2.49
CA SER A 186 2.35 16.23 -1.58
C SER A 186 1.11 17.12 -1.71
N PRO A 187 -0.13 16.59 -1.80
CA PRO A 187 -0.65 15.21 -1.82
C PRO A 187 -1.26 14.88 -3.20
N PHE A 188 -0.37 14.90 -4.21
CA PHE A 188 -0.60 15.22 -5.63
C PHE A 188 -0.86 16.71 -5.89
#